data_AF-A0A6A4H0E3-F1
#
_entry.id   AF-A0A6A4H0E3-F1
#
_cell.length_a   1.000
_cell.length_b   1.000
_cell.length_c   1.000
_cell.angle_alpha   90.00
_cell.angle_beta   90.00
_cell.angle_gamma   90.00
#
_symmetry.space_group_name_H-M   'P 1'
#
loop_
_entity.id
_entity.type
_entity.pdbx_description
1 polymer ?
#
loop_
_entity_poly.entity_id
_entity_poly.type
_entity_poly.pdbx_seq_one_letter_code
_entity_poly.pdbx_strand_id
1 'polypeptide(L)' 'MLHSSGLPRNLWGEALKHAIWLKNRSVTHALGNKTPYKVMFAEKPNLSHIQEWGAK' A
#
# COMPACT_ATOMS: atom_id res chain seq x y z
N MET A 1 -1.73 3.20 -11.59
CA MET A 1 -2.75 3.10 -10.52
C MET A 1 -3.93 4.04 -10.76
N LEU A 2 -3.79 5.37 -10.68
CA LEU A 2 -4.94 6.29 -10.77
C LEU A 2 -5.58 6.36 -12.17
N HIS A 3 -4.81 6.70 -13.20
CA HIS A 3 -5.34 6.80 -14.57
C HIS A 3 -5.48 5.43 -15.26
N SER A 4 -4.61 4.48 -14.90
CA SER A 4 -4.53 3.18 -15.58
C SER A 4 -5.57 2.17 -15.11
N SER A 5 -6.25 2.38 -13.98
CA SER A 5 -7.21 1.40 -13.44
C SER A 5 -8.59 1.47 -14.12
N GLY A 6 -8.86 2.50 -14.93
CA GLY A 6 -10.19 2.72 -15.54
C GLY A 6 -11.30 3.02 -14.53
N LEU A 7 -10.96 3.24 -13.26
CA LEU A 7 -11.93 3.51 -12.20
C LEU A 7 -12.35 4.99 -12.19
N PRO A 8 -13.58 5.30 -11.74
CA PRO A 8 -14.07 6.67 -11.64
C PRO A 8 -13.19 7.57 -10.76
N ARG A 9 -13.14 8.86 -11.09
CA ARG A 9 -12.30 9.87 -10.40
C ARG A 9 -12.66 10.09 -8.93
N ASN A 10 -13.91 9.84 -8.54
CA ASN A 10 -14.32 9.94 -7.14
C ASN A 10 -13.61 8.90 -6.24
N LEU A 11 -13.03 7.84 -6.81
CA LEU A 11 -12.27 6.82 -6.08
C LEU A 11 -10.78 7.14 -5.89
N TRP A 12 -10.32 8.34 -6.28
CA TRP A 12 -8.91 8.70 -6.18
C TRP A 12 -8.42 8.83 -4.73
N GLY A 13 -9.31 9.18 -3.79
CA GLY A 13 -8.98 9.22 -2.38
C GLY A 13 -8.67 7.83 -1.82
N GLU A 14 -9.44 6.83 -2.23
CA GLU A 14 -9.31 5.43 -1.88
C GLU A 14 -8.03 4.85 -2.49
N ALA A 15 -7.75 5.19 -3.75
CA ALA A 15 -6.50 4.82 -4.41
C ALA A 15 -5.28 5.37 -3.66
N LEU A 16 -5.34 6.62 -3.19
CA LEU A 16 -4.27 7.21 -2.38
C LEU A 16 -4.10 6.48 -1.04
N LYS A 17 -5.21 6.16 -0.35
CA LYS A 17 -5.18 5.35 0.88
C LYS A 17 -4.54 3.98 0.63
N HIS A 18 -4.89 3.32 -0.47
CA HIS A 18 -4.31 2.04 -0.86
C HIS A 18 -2.79 2.16 -1.11
N ALA A 19 -2.35 3.19 -1.85
CA ALA A 19 -0.93 3.44 -2.07
C ALA A 19 -0.15 3.73 -0.78
N ILE A 20 -0.72 4.51 0.15
CA ILE A 20 -0.11 4.78 1.47
C ILE A 20 -0.04 3.50 2.30
N TRP A 21 -1.09 2.69 2.30
CA TRP A 21 -1.13 1.40 3.00
C TRP A 21 -0.02 0.47 2.52
N LEU A 22 0.19 0.39 1.20
CA LEU A 22 1.28 -0.37 0.58
C LEU A 22 2.64 0.19 0.99
N LYS A 23 2.85 1.51 0.84
CA LYS A 23 4.11 2.17 1.18
C LYS A 23 4.53 1.89 2.63
N ASN A 24 3.58 1.89 3.57
CA ASN A 24 3.85 1.59 4.98
C ASN A 24 4.21 0.12 5.23
N ARG A 25 3.88 -0.78 4.31
CA ARG A 25 4.16 -2.23 4.41
C ARG A 25 5.24 -2.71 3.44
N SER A 26 5.74 -1.83 2.57
CA SER A 26 6.91 -2.08 1.74
C SER A 26 8.20 -1.78 2.51
N VAL A 27 9.27 -2.48 2.14
CA VAL A 27 10.60 -2.21 2.70
C VAL A 27 11.10 -0.85 2.24
N THR A 28 11.85 -0.17 3.09
CA THR A 28 12.49 1.10 2.73
C THR A 28 13.92 1.13 3.24
N HIS A 29 14.82 1.65 2.42
CA HIS A 29 16.24 1.78 2.74
C HIS A 29 16.46 2.69 3.96
N ALA A 30 15.63 3.74 4.12
CA ALA A 30 15.72 4.68 5.23
C ALA A 30 15.56 4.02 6.61
N LEU A 31 14.94 2.84 6.68
CA LEU A 31 14.75 2.06 7.91
C LEU A 31 15.62 0.80 7.95
N GLY A 32 16.72 0.77 7.19
CA GLY A 32 17.62 -0.38 7.11
C GLY A 32 16.94 -1.62 6.54
N ASN A 33 16.23 -1.46 5.42
CA ASN A 33 15.47 -2.52 4.74
C ASN A 33 14.34 -3.14 5.58
N LYS A 34 13.83 -2.40 6.58
CA LYS A 34 12.61 -2.74 7.31
C LYS A 34 11.40 -2.03 6.71
N THR A 35 10.21 -2.53 7.02
CA THR A 35 8.96 -1.85 6.66
C THR A 35 8.58 -0.86 7.77
N PRO A 36 7.99 0.31 7.45
CA PRO A 36 7.48 1.23 8.47
C PRO A 36 6.50 0.56 9.44
N TYR A 37 5.61 -0.32 8.94
CA TYR A 37 4.69 -1.11 9.75
C TYR A 37 5.42 -1.95 10.80
N LYS A 38 6.49 -2.66 10.41
CA LYS A 38 7.26 -3.47 11.35
C LYS A 38 7.96 -2.65 12.41
N VAL A 39 8.44 -1.46 12.05
CA VAL A 39 9.07 -0.54 13.02
C VAL A 39 8.03 0.00 14.01
N MET A 40 6.83 0.31 13.53
CA MET A 40 5.76 0.88 14.36
C MET A 40 5.08 -0.14 15.28
N PHE A 41 4.82 -1.35 14.80
CA PHE A 41 4.04 -2.36 15.50
C PHE A 41 4.86 -3.55 16.01
N ALA A 42 6.17 -3.58 15.75
CA ALA A 42 7.06 -4.73 16.02
C ALA A 42 6.62 -6.06 15.36
N GLU A 43 5.65 -6.03 14.44
CA GLU A 43 5.07 -7.20 13.80
C GLU A 43 5.30 -7.17 12.27
N LYS A 44 5.39 -8.34 11.63
CA LYS A 44 5.41 -8.41 10.16
C LYS A 44 4.01 -8.06 9.62
N PRO A 45 3.89 -7.24 8.58
CA PRO A 45 2.59 -6.99 7.96
C PRO A 45 2.05 -8.27 7.32
N ASN A 46 0.77 -8.57 7.55
CA ASN A 46 0.06 -9.59 6.80
C ASN A 46 -0.33 -9.04 5.42
N LEU A 47 0.08 -9.73 4.35
CA LEU A 47 -0.16 -9.37 2.96
C LEU A 47 -0.99 -10.43 2.20
N SER A 48 -1.56 -11.42 2.87
CA SER A 48 -2.22 -12.57 2.21
C SER A 48 -3.41 -12.20 1.32
N HIS A 49 -4.03 -11.04 1.55
CA HIS A 49 -5.19 -10.56 0.79
C HIS A 49 -4.89 -9.28 0.00
N ILE A 50 -3.61 -8.99 -0.27
CA ILE A 50 -3.24 -7.87 -1.13
C ILE A 50 -3.73 -8.11 -2.56
N GLN A 51 -4.30 -7.10 -3.17
CA GLN A 51 -4.68 -7.10 -4.58
C GLN A 51 -4.16 -5.82 -5.24
N GLU A 52 -3.92 -5.90 -6.54
CA GLU A 52 -3.68 -4.71 -7.33
C GLU A 52 -4.90 -3.80 -7.30
N TRP A 53 -4.66 -2.49 -7.26
CA TRP A 53 -5.74 -1.51 -7.29
C TRP A 53 -6.55 -1.63 -8.60
N GLY A 54 -7.85 -1.88 -8.47
CA GLY A 54 -8.75 -2.10 -9.61
C GLY A 54 -8.76 -3.52 -10.15
N ALA A 55 -8.23 -4.50 -9.41
CA ALA A 55 -8.43 -5.92 -9.70
C ALA A 55 -9.94 -6.26 -9.75
N LYS A 56 -10.30 -7.20 -10.63
CA LYS A 56 -11.67 -7.68 -10.84
C LYS A 56 -11.98 -8.89 -9.97
#